data_AF-A0A1M3BD50-F1
#
_entry.id   AF-A0A1M3BD50-F1
#
_cell.length_a   1.000
_cell.length_b   1.000
_cell.length_c   1.000
_cell.angle_alpha   90.00
_cell.angle_beta   90.00
_cell.angle_gamma   90.00
#
_symmetry.space_group_name_H-M   'P 1'
#
loop_
_entity.id
_entity.type
_entity.pdbx_description
1 polymer ?
#
loop_
_entity_poly.entity_id
_entity_poly.type
_entity_poly.pdbx_seq_one_letter_code
_entity_poly.pdbx_strand_id
1 'polypeptide(L)'
;MVNNFSAPPPTPPTDWNTHNLQYKEMIKRLENVSEIEQKVEIITKENLEEIKLLIDQFNAHDFSHPIFSSPETPLLALAAYKANLIADTQIATLLMILAENRVKKEDSEFTFVPLFIDDSINPEAMRLVELKSGNEIYNMTDEKVKLLFEKMKDLPPSEQGIYIHKSAHHPKESIKNDFQRLLFQPLSIGAKSSEKVIPTVGLFQTFLNTQYGENAVQLSPVIALSSFRDIETKAIGKIRDLGLDLIGKETPPVADGYLMEGSDVTVHDMFHAAAVSAGPVEIRKLNVLLVDRLKQLENKFKGMQLTAFNQIIAALVDFEYTNAKPGFSDIENYVRFIFEVLRTYSTVNSDYGQMRDGRFVREMEKEIKKVILNEDIQAEFSYDLTEDRVEELEDLV
;
A
#
# COMPACT_ATOMS: atom_id res chain seq x y z
N MET A 1 52.82 -3.79 -32.37
CA MET A 1 51.41 -4.04 -32.73
C MET A 1 50.71 -4.53 -31.47
N VAL A 2 49.89 -3.68 -30.86
CA VAL A 2 49.12 -4.03 -29.65
C VAL A 2 47.71 -4.34 -30.13
N ASN A 3 47.25 -5.58 -29.92
CA ASN A 3 45.91 -5.99 -30.31
C ASN A 3 44.90 -5.34 -29.36
N ASN A 4 44.13 -4.38 -29.88
CA ASN A 4 42.89 -3.90 -29.29
C ASN A 4 41.82 -4.98 -29.47
N PHE A 5 41.49 -5.69 -28.39
CA PHE A 5 40.17 -6.32 -28.26
C PHE A 5 39.36 -5.48 -27.28
N SER A 6 38.67 -4.48 -27.81
CA SER A 6 37.53 -3.87 -27.13
C SER A 6 36.45 -4.93 -27.06
N ALA A 7 36.12 -5.39 -25.86
CA ALA A 7 34.90 -6.16 -25.66
C ALA A 7 33.72 -5.32 -26.20
N PRO A 8 32.80 -5.92 -26.98
CA PRO A 8 31.59 -5.20 -27.37
C PRO A 8 30.85 -4.74 -26.11
N PRO A 9 30.19 -3.58 -26.14
CA PRO A 9 29.38 -3.12 -25.02
C PRO A 9 28.39 -4.23 -24.65
N PRO A 10 28.16 -4.48 -23.35
CA PRO A 10 27.21 -5.48 -22.91
C PRO A 10 25.86 -5.20 -23.57
N THR A 11 25.33 -6.19 -24.27
CA THR A 11 23.96 -6.15 -24.77
C THR A 11 23.03 -5.90 -23.57
N PRO A 12 22.15 -4.88 -23.62
CA PRO A 12 21.24 -4.62 -22.51
C PRO A 12 20.42 -5.88 -22.21
N PRO A 13 20.22 -6.23 -20.93
CA PRO A 13 19.48 -7.43 -20.56
C PRO A 13 18.08 -7.42 -21.19
N THR A 14 17.55 -8.60 -21.50
CA THR A 14 16.16 -8.81 -21.94
C THR A 14 15.10 -8.22 -21.00
N ASP A 15 15.49 -7.86 -19.76
CA ASP A 15 14.69 -7.17 -18.74
C ASP A 15 14.47 -5.66 -19.01
N TRP A 16 15.10 -5.09 -20.05
CA TRP A 16 14.90 -3.69 -20.41
C TRP A 16 13.44 -3.40 -20.85
N ASN A 17 12.77 -4.39 -21.44
CA ASN A 17 11.39 -4.25 -21.88
C ASN A 17 10.40 -4.27 -20.71
N THR A 18 10.68 -4.98 -19.62
CA THR A 18 9.80 -5.02 -18.43
C THR A 18 9.90 -3.74 -17.62
N HIS A 19 11.11 -3.24 -17.36
CA HIS A 19 11.31 -1.98 -16.63
C HIS A 19 10.69 -0.77 -17.34
N ASN A 20 10.79 -0.71 -18.67
CA ASN A 20 10.16 0.37 -19.42
C ASN A 20 8.62 0.31 -19.38
N LEU A 21 8.04 -0.89 -19.36
CA LEU A 21 6.59 -1.07 -19.17
C LEU A 21 6.18 -0.68 -17.76
N GLN A 22 6.91 -1.11 -16.72
CA GLN A 22 6.65 -0.75 -15.33
C GLN A 22 6.79 0.75 -15.10
N TYR A 23 7.81 1.39 -15.67
CA TYR A 23 7.96 2.85 -15.67
C TYR A 23 6.75 3.56 -16.27
N LYS A 24 6.29 3.11 -17.45
CA LYS A 24 5.11 3.68 -18.09
C LYS A 24 3.85 3.49 -17.25
N GLU A 25 3.67 2.31 -16.66
CA GLU A 25 2.56 2.03 -15.75
C GLU A 25 2.59 2.89 -14.48
N MET A 26 3.79 3.16 -13.93
CA MET A 26 3.98 4.00 -12.76
C MET A 26 3.56 5.44 -13.02
N ILE A 27 3.86 6.00 -14.20
CA ILE A 27 3.54 7.41 -14.50
C ILE A 27 2.21 7.62 -15.23
N LYS A 28 1.54 6.56 -15.74
CA LYS A 28 0.42 6.68 -16.69
C LYS A 28 -0.75 7.56 -16.24
N ARG A 29 -0.89 7.79 -14.94
CA ARG A 29 -1.99 8.54 -14.32
C ARG A 29 -1.71 10.03 -14.17
N LEU A 30 -0.54 10.50 -14.61
CA LEU A 30 -0.18 11.91 -14.55
C LEU A 30 -0.84 12.68 -15.71
N GLU A 31 -1.49 13.80 -15.40
CA GLU A 31 -2.06 14.70 -16.44
C GLU A 31 -1.03 15.20 -17.49
N ASN A 32 0.24 15.28 -17.13
CA ASN A 32 1.35 15.76 -17.98
C ASN A 32 2.40 14.67 -18.26
N VAL A 33 1.97 13.40 -18.41
CA VAL A 33 2.85 12.24 -18.71
C VAL A 33 3.90 12.56 -19.77
N SER A 34 3.49 13.12 -20.92
CA SER A 34 4.41 13.34 -22.05
C SER A 34 5.55 14.32 -21.72
N GLU A 35 5.28 15.36 -20.92
CA GLU A 35 6.30 16.31 -20.50
C GLU A 35 7.28 15.67 -19.51
N ILE A 36 6.75 14.89 -18.56
CA ILE A 36 7.56 14.16 -17.57
C ILE A 36 8.43 13.12 -18.26
N GLU A 37 7.89 12.36 -19.20
CA GLU A 37 8.64 11.36 -19.96
C GLU A 37 9.79 11.99 -20.75
N GLN A 38 9.56 13.15 -21.38
CA GLN A 38 10.59 13.91 -22.07
C GLN A 38 11.69 14.40 -21.12
N LYS A 39 11.32 14.98 -19.97
CA LYS A 39 12.29 15.44 -18.97
C LYS A 39 13.13 14.29 -18.42
N VAL A 40 12.49 13.18 -18.07
CA VAL A 40 13.18 11.98 -17.57
C VAL A 40 14.11 11.41 -18.65
N GLU A 41 13.72 11.40 -19.92
CA GLU A 41 14.57 10.98 -21.03
C GLU A 41 15.82 11.86 -21.20
N ILE A 42 15.66 13.19 -21.08
CA ILE A 42 16.78 14.14 -21.14
C ILE A 42 17.74 13.91 -19.97
N ILE A 43 17.21 13.88 -18.74
CA ILE A 43 17.98 13.63 -17.51
C ILE A 43 18.74 12.32 -17.59
N THR A 44 18.10 11.24 -18.08
CA THR A 44 18.74 9.92 -18.20
C THR A 44 19.96 9.96 -19.14
N LYS A 45 19.95 10.83 -20.15
CA LYS A 45 21.05 10.97 -21.12
C LYS A 45 22.13 11.95 -20.69
N GLU A 46 21.74 13.03 -20.02
CA GLU A 46 22.61 14.20 -19.80
C GLU A 46 23.11 14.32 -18.35
N ASN A 47 22.44 13.70 -17.37
CA ASN A 47 22.68 13.91 -15.94
C ASN A 47 23.11 12.64 -15.19
N LEU A 48 23.82 11.71 -15.85
CA LEU A 48 24.19 10.41 -15.25
C LEU A 48 24.97 10.54 -13.93
N GLU A 49 25.85 11.55 -13.81
CA GLU A 49 26.64 11.75 -12.58
C GLU A 49 25.77 12.24 -11.41
N GLU A 50 24.74 13.05 -11.67
CA GLU A 50 23.78 13.46 -10.64
C GLU A 50 22.88 12.29 -10.21
N ILE A 51 22.49 11.44 -11.17
CA ILE A 51 21.75 10.20 -10.88
C ILE A 51 22.56 9.29 -9.97
N LYS A 52 23.86 9.06 -10.28
CA LYS A 52 24.75 8.26 -9.43
C LYS A 52 24.92 8.89 -8.05
N LEU A 53 25.13 10.20 -7.99
CA LEU A 53 25.23 10.92 -6.72
C LEU A 53 23.96 10.72 -5.88
N LEU A 54 22.77 10.82 -6.47
CA LEU A 54 21.51 10.57 -5.76
C LEU A 54 21.46 9.15 -5.18
N ILE A 55 21.83 8.15 -5.98
CA ILE A 55 21.83 6.75 -5.56
C ILE A 55 22.85 6.50 -4.44
N ASP A 56 24.05 7.06 -4.56
CA ASP A 56 25.11 6.93 -3.56
C ASP A 56 24.69 7.54 -2.22
N GLN A 57 24.10 8.74 -2.24
CA GLN A 57 23.61 9.38 -1.02
C GLN A 57 22.38 8.66 -0.45
N PHE A 58 21.52 8.09 -1.30
CA PHE A 58 20.38 7.28 -0.88
C PHE A 58 20.84 6.00 -0.17
N ASN A 59 21.81 5.29 -0.74
CA ASN A 59 22.42 4.10 -0.13
C ASN A 59 23.22 4.41 1.14
N ALA A 60 23.79 5.63 1.23
CA ALA A 60 24.45 6.11 2.45
C ALA A 60 23.45 6.62 3.51
N HIS A 61 22.16 6.72 3.16
CA HIS A 61 21.10 7.30 3.98
C HIS A 61 21.36 8.75 4.42
N ASP A 62 22.14 9.51 3.64
CA ASP A 62 22.46 10.92 3.93
C ASP A 62 21.48 11.89 3.27
N PHE A 63 20.28 11.99 3.85
CA PHE A 63 19.25 12.93 3.38
C PHE A 63 19.53 14.39 3.75
N SER A 64 20.65 14.67 4.43
CA SER A 64 21.10 16.05 4.66
C SER A 64 21.82 16.63 3.45
N HIS A 65 22.25 15.77 2.51
CA HIS A 65 22.92 16.20 1.29
C HIS A 65 22.03 17.13 0.45
N PRO A 66 22.56 18.25 -0.11
CA PRO A 66 21.77 19.25 -0.85
C PRO A 66 20.98 18.69 -2.03
N ILE A 67 21.40 17.54 -2.58
CA ILE A 67 20.69 16.88 -3.66
C ILE A 67 19.23 16.62 -3.29
N PHE A 68 18.92 16.24 -2.05
CA PHE A 68 17.54 15.94 -1.61
C PHE A 68 16.67 17.18 -1.38
N SER A 69 17.26 18.38 -1.40
CA SER A 69 16.54 19.64 -1.35
C SER A 69 16.22 20.20 -2.75
N SER A 70 16.75 19.57 -3.81
CA SER A 70 16.51 20.03 -5.19
C SER A 70 15.07 19.71 -5.63
N PRO A 71 14.36 20.66 -6.28
CA PRO A 71 13.07 20.38 -6.92
C PRO A 71 13.14 19.30 -8.01
N GLU A 72 14.33 19.07 -8.58
CA GLU A 72 14.55 18.09 -9.67
C GLU A 72 14.76 16.65 -9.15
N THR A 73 14.99 16.48 -7.84
CA THR A 73 15.38 15.19 -7.25
C THR A 73 14.47 14.02 -7.61
N PRO A 74 13.14 14.12 -7.58
CA PRO A 74 12.35 12.97 -7.96
C PRO A 74 12.30 12.73 -9.47
N LEU A 75 12.60 13.72 -10.32
CA LEU A 75 12.86 13.43 -11.74
C LEU A 75 14.19 12.67 -11.91
N LEU A 76 15.22 13.00 -11.14
CA LEU A 76 16.45 12.20 -11.05
C LEU A 76 16.16 10.78 -10.58
N ALA A 77 15.28 10.60 -9.57
CA ALA A 77 14.85 9.29 -9.09
C ALA A 77 14.13 8.48 -10.19
N LEU A 78 13.19 9.10 -10.92
CA LEU A 78 12.52 8.46 -12.04
C LEU A 78 13.48 8.09 -13.18
N ALA A 79 14.50 8.91 -13.43
CA ALA A 79 15.55 8.60 -14.40
C ALA A 79 16.42 7.44 -13.93
N ALA A 80 16.79 7.37 -12.64
CA ALA A 80 17.49 6.23 -12.05
C ALA A 80 16.72 4.92 -12.25
N TYR A 81 15.41 4.95 -12.00
CA TYR A 81 14.53 3.81 -12.17
C TYR A 81 14.39 3.40 -13.65
N LYS A 82 14.12 4.36 -14.54
CA LYS A 82 14.02 4.13 -15.98
C LYS A 82 15.31 3.56 -16.57
N ALA A 83 16.47 3.98 -16.05
CA ALA A 83 17.78 3.48 -16.42
C ALA A 83 18.15 2.14 -15.77
N ASN A 84 17.23 1.52 -15.01
CA ASN A 84 17.45 0.25 -14.30
C ASN A 84 18.64 0.30 -13.32
N LEU A 85 18.85 1.45 -12.67
CA LEU A 85 19.89 1.63 -11.65
C LEU A 85 19.38 1.38 -10.23
N ILE A 86 18.06 1.43 -10.04
CA ILE A 86 17.36 1.11 -8.79
C ILE A 86 16.13 0.27 -9.10
N ALA A 87 15.74 -0.62 -8.19
CA ALA A 87 14.57 -1.49 -8.34
C ALA A 87 13.24 -0.79 -7.99
N ASP A 88 12.11 -1.43 -8.30
CA ASP A 88 10.75 -0.98 -7.97
C ASP A 88 10.59 -0.55 -6.51
N THR A 89 11.11 -1.35 -5.57
CA THR A 89 11.03 -1.04 -4.14
C THR A 89 11.88 0.18 -3.77
N GLN A 90 13.06 0.33 -4.39
CA GLN A 90 13.97 1.44 -4.14
C GLN A 90 13.44 2.79 -4.65
N ILE A 91 12.81 2.83 -5.84
CA ILE A 91 12.17 4.06 -6.32
C ILE A 91 11.00 4.45 -5.42
N ALA A 92 10.21 3.48 -4.97
CA ALA A 92 9.09 3.73 -4.09
C ALA A 92 9.55 4.24 -2.71
N THR A 93 10.56 3.61 -2.12
CA THR A 93 11.20 4.09 -0.88
C THR A 93 11.72 5.51 -1.09
N LEU A 94 12.50 5.77 -2.14
CA LEU A 94 13.08 7.09 -2.38
C LEU A 94 12.02 8.18 -2.53
N LEU A 95 10.97 7.96 -3.33
CA LEU A 95 9.88 8.93 -3.50
C LEU A 95 9.09 9.16 -2.21
N MET A 96 8.84 8.10 -1.44
CA MET A 96 8.18 8.18 -0.14
C MET A 96 8.98 9.03 0.86
N ILE A 97 10.30 8.84 0.93
CA ILE A 97 11.19 9.62 1.80
C ILE A 97 11.30 11.07 1.32
N LEU A 98 11.36 11.30 0.02
CA LEU A 98 11.33 12.65 -0.56
C LEU A 98 10.05 13.41 -0.24
N ALA A 99 8.90 12.72 -0.19
CA ALA A 99 7.63 13.32 0.21
C ALA A 99 7.67 13.70 1.71
N GLU A 100 8.16 12.80 2.56
CA GLU A 100 8.26 13.08 4.00
C GLU A 100 9.23 14.23 4.31
N ASN A 101 10.39 14.26 3.66
CA ASN A 101 11.42 15.26 3.92
C ASN A 101 10.96 16.69 3.57
N ARG A 102 9.94 16.84 2.70
CA ARG A 102 9.36 18.16 2.36
C ARG A 102 8.43 18.72 3.43
N VAL A 103 7.70 17.85 4.11
CA VAL A 103 6.79 18.26 5.19
C VAL A 103 7.52 18.38 6.54
N LYS A 104 8.81 18.03 6.56
CA LYS A 104 9.70 18.18 7.71
C LYS A 104 9.79 19.66 8.13
N LYS A 105 9.49 19.93 9.40
CA LYS A 105 9.66 21.26 10.01
C LYS A 105 11.08 21.41 10.54
N GLU A 106 11.50 22.65 10.81
CA GLU A 106 12.85 22.96 11.32
C GLU A 106 13.22 22.21 12.61
N ASP A 107 12.22 21.89 13.44
CA ASP A 107 12.37 21.16 14.71
C ASP A 107 12.36 19.62 14.56
N SER A 108 12.25 19.12 13.33
CA SER A 108 12.04 17.71 13.08
C SER A 108 13.34 16.97 12.75
N GLU A 109 13.48 15.74 13.25
CA GLU A 109 14.64 14.88 13.06
C GLU A 109 14.27 13.73 12.12
N PHE A 110 15.11 13.47 11.11
CA PHE A 110 14.93 12.36 10.18
C PHE A 110 16.12 11.42 10.31
N THR A 111 15.87 10.18 10.71
CA THR A 111 16.92 9.20 11.03
C THR A 111 16.68 7.87 10.34
N PHE A 112 17.75 7.15 10.05
CA PHE A 112 17.70 5.78 9.54
C PHE A 112 18.22 4.83 10.62
N VAL A 113 17.41 3.82 10.94
CA VAL A 113 17.77 2.74 11.85
C VAL A 113 18.12 1.51 10.99
N PRO A 114 19.40 1.14 10.87
CA PRO A 114 19.79 -0.05 10.11
C PRO A 114 19.26 -1.31 10.80
N LEU A 115 18.88 -2.33 10.02
CA LEU A 115 18.43 -3.62 10.59
C LEU A 115 19.57 -4.39 11.25
N PHE A 116 20.81 -4.14 10.84
CA PHE A 116 21.97 -4.87 11.30
C PHE A 116 23.08 -3.93 11.77
N ILE A 117 23.78 -4.32 12.84
CA ILE A 117 25.01 -3.71 13.34
C ILE A 117 26.02 -4.85 13.49
N ASP A 118 27.15 -4.77 12.79
CA ASP A 118 28.19 -5.80 12.80
C ASP A 118 27.62 -7.23 12.60
N ASP A 119 26.80 -7.39 11.55
CA ASP A 119 26.08 -8.63 11.16
C ASP A 119 25.06 -9.18 12.17
N SER A 120 24.91 -8.52 13.31
CA SER A 120 23.91 -8.83 14.34
C SER A 120 22.65 -7.99 14.15
N ILE A 121 21.49 -8.51 14.52
CA ILE A 121 20.24 -7.74 14.45
C ILE A 121 20.34 -6.53 15.38
N ASN A 122 20.06 -5.34 14.86
CA ASN A 122 20.01 -4.12 15.62
C ASN A 122 18.84 -4.18 16.62
N PRO A 123 19.10 -4.06 17.95
CA PRO A 123 18.03 -4.10 18.95
C PRO A 123 16.96 -3.03 18.75
N GLU A 124 17.32 -1.86 18.22
CA GLU A 124 16.36 -0.78 17.94
C GLU A 124 15.45 -1.12 16.75
N ALA A 125 15.99 -1.73 15.70
CA ALA A 125 15.18 -2.24 14.60
C ALA A 125 14.27 -3.38 15.07
N MET A 126 14.81 -4.31 15.87
CA MET A 126 14.03 -5.40 16.45
C MET A 126 12.86 -4.87 17.27
N ARG A 127 13.07 -3.84 18.11
CA ARG A 127 11.99 -3.19 18.88
C ARG A 127 10.82 -2.70 18.02
N LEU A 128 11.09 -2.22 16.80
CA LEU A 128 10.06 -1.72 15.89
C LEU A 128 9.30 -2.85 15.19
N VAL A 129 9.98 -3.97 14.92
CA VAL A 129 9.46 -5.14 14.20
C VAL A 129 8.79 -6.16 15.15
N GLU A 130 9.31 -6.36 16.36
CA GLU A 130 9.08 -7.52 17.23
C GLU A 130 8.06 -7.26 18.35
N LEU A 131 6.88 -6.72 18.04
CA LEU A 131 5.83 -6.64 19.06
C LEU A 131 4.52 -7.22 18.54
N LYS A 132 3.77 -7.84 19.45
CA LYS A 132 2.38 -8.20 19.18
C LYS A 132 1.58 -6.90 19.16
N SER A 133 1.14 -6.47 17.99
CA SER A 133 0.20 -5.38 17.87
C SER A 133 -1.17 -5.82 18.39
N GLY A 134 -2.04 -4.83 18.69
CA GLY A 134 -3.46 -5.09 18.95
C GLY A 134 -4.23 -5.58 17.71
N ASN A 135 -3.63 -5.48 16.52
CA ASN A 135 -4.20 -5.96 15.26
C ASN A 135 -3.50 -7.26 14.81
N GLU A 136 -4.21 -8.38 14.90
CA GLU A 136 -3.64 -9.71 14.68
C GLU A 136 -3.03 -9.89 13.28
N ILE A 137 -3.46 -9.12 12.28
CA ILE A 137 -2.92 -9.21 10.91
C ILE A 137 -1.41 -8.95 10.86
N TYR A 138 -0.89 -8.10 11.76
CA TYR A 138 0.54 -7.74 11.83
C TYR A 138 1.38 -8.64 12.74
N ASN A 139 0.74 -9.56 13.47
CA ASN A 139 1.44 -10.36 14.46
C ASN A 139 2.20 -11.51 13.79
N MET A 140 3.52 -11.42 13.82
CA MET A 140 4.42 -12.49 13.37
C MET A 140 4.78 -13.41 14.54
N THR A 141 4.99 -14.69 14.26
CA THR A 141 5.61 -15.61 15.21
C THR A 141 7.12 -15.37 15.27
N ASP A 142 7.77 -15.78 16.35
CA ASP A 142 9.22 -15.65 16.51
C ASP A 142 10.00 -16.29 15.35
N GLU A 143 9.52 -17.41 14.80
CA GLU A 143 10.11 -18.06 13.63
C GLU A 143 9.99 -17.19 12.37
N LYS A 144 8.83 -16.56 12.18
CA LYS A 144 8.62 -15.66 11.04
C LYS A 144 9.45 -14.39 11.18
N VAL A 145 9.62 -13.85 12.39
CA VAL A 145 10.52 -12.71 12.64
C VAL A 145 11.95 -13.08 12.29
N LYS A 146 12.45 -14.25 12.70
CA LYS A 146 13.79 -14.72 12.32
C LYS A 146 13.94 -14.83 10.81
N LEU A 147 12.98 -15.47 10.14
CA LEU A 147 12.97 -15.62 8.68
C LEU A 147 12.92 -14.26 7.96
N LEU A 148 12.20 -13.30 8.53
CA LEU A 148 12.14 -11.93 8.02
C LEU A 148 13.53 -11.28 8.00
N PHE A 149 14.22 -11.28 9.15
CA PHE A 149 15.58 -10.74 9.26
C PHE A 149 16.59 -11.51 8.39
N GLU A 150 16.45 -12.83 8.23
CA GLU A 150 17.30 -13.59 7.32
C GLU A 150 17.16 -13.12 5.87
N LYS A 151 15.92 -12.99 5.38
CA LYS A 151 15.66 -12.53 4.01
C LYS A 151 16.08 -11.07 3.77
N MET A 152 16.02 -10.23 4.80
CA MET A 152 16.35 -8.81 4.67
C MET A 152 17.85 -8.56 4.42
N LYS A 153 18.72 -9.52 4.71
CA LYS A 153 20.16 -9.42 4.41
C LYS A 153 20.44 -9.35 2.91
N ASP A 154 19.54 -9.87 2.09
CA ASP A 154 19.68 -9.92 0.63
C ASP A 154 19.14 -8.66 -0.06
N LEU A 155 18.52 -7.75 0.69
CA LEU A 155 18.02 -6.49 0.14
C LEU A 155 19.16 -5.49 -0.13
N PRO A 156 19.00 -4.53 -1.06
CA PRO A 156 19.95 -3.44 -1.22
C PRO A 156 20.14 -2.63 0.08
N PRO A 157 21.31 -2.01 0.32
CA PRO A 157 21.57 -1.24 1.55
C PRO A 157 20.48 -0.20 1.88
N SER A 158 19.99 0.51 0.86
CA SER A 158 18.91 1.51 1.00
C SER A 158 17.61 0.94 1.60
N GLU A 159 17.40 -0.37 1.53
CA GLU A 159 16.21 -1.09 2.01
C GLU A 159 16.45 -1.84 3.33
N GLN A 160 17.70 -1.96 3.80
CA GLN A 160 18.07 -2.70 5.02
C GLN A 160 17.91 -1.86 6.30
N GLY A 161 16.77 -1.19 6.45
CA GLY A 161 16.48 -0.43 7.67
C GLY A 161 15.10 0.20 7.67
N ILE A 162 14.89 1.03 8.67
CA ILE A 162 13.63 1.71 8.93
C ILE A 162 13.92 3.19 9.11
N TYR A 163 13.14 4.04 8.45
CA TYR A 163 13.23 5.48 8.66
C TYR A 163 12.33 5.91 9.81
N ILE A 164 12.82 6.86 10.60
CA ILE A 164 12.07 7.48 11.69
C ILE A 164 12.08 8.98 11.49
N HIS A 165 10.88 9.55 11.38
CA HIS A 165 10.66 10.99 11.44
C HIS A 165 10.12 11.38 12.82
N LYS A 166 10.88 12.17 13.56
CA LYS A 166 10.46 12.75 14.85
C LYS A 166 10.11 14.22 14.64
N SER A 167 8.96 14.65 15.14
CA SER A 167 8.56 16.07 15.16
C SER A 167 8.03 16.42 16.55
N ALA A 168 8.33 17.63 17.03
CA ALA A 168 7.80 18.10 18.32
C ALA A 168 6.33 18.57 18.21
N HIS A 169 5.82 18.78 16.98
CA HIS A 169 4.49 19.35 16.72
C HIS A 169 3.72 18.54 15.67
N HIS A 170 3.06 17.46 16.11
CA HIS A 170 2.13 16.69 15.26
C HIS A 170 0.72 17.30 15.31
N PRO A 171 0.10 17.67 14.18
CA PRO A 171 -1.27 18.16 14.15
C PRO A 171 -2.25 17.05 14.55
N LYS A 172 -3.17 17.34 15.49
CA LYS A 172 -4.11 16.37 16.13
C LYS A 172 -4.98 15.55 15.15
N GLU A 173 -5.11 15.98 13.90
CA GLU A 173 -6.03 15.42 12.89
C GLU A 173 -5.33 14.70 11.71
N SER A 174 -4.01 14.52 11.77
CA SER A 174 -3.29 13.68 10.80
C SER A 174 -3.25 12.22 11.26
N ILE A 175 -3.11 11.26 10.32
CA ILE A 175 -2.84 9.83 10.64
C ILE A 175 -1.66 9.70 11.63
N LYS A 176 -0.78 10.71 11.69
CA LYS A 176 0.39 10.78 12.56
C LYS A 176 0.08 10.72 14.06
N ASN A 177 -1.15 10.95 14.56
CA ASN A 177 -1.44 11.05 15.99
C ASN A 177 -2.23 9.85 16.59
N ASP A 178 -1.44 8.96 17.20
CA ASP A 178 -1.72 8.08 18.36
C ASP A 178 -2.72 6.91 18.28
N PHE A 179 -3.95 7.02 17.77
CA PHE A 179 -4.87 5.85 17.81
C PHE A 179 -4.84 5.00 16.54
N GLN A 180 -4.55 5.64 15.41
CA GLN A 180 -4.48 5.01 14.09
C GLN A 180 -3.09 4.49 13.71
N ARG A 181 -2.02 4.94 14.38
CA ARG A 181 -0.69 4.33 14.21
C ARG A 181 -0.69 2.82 14.47
N LEU A 182 -1.50 2.36 15.42
CA LEU A 182 -1.61 0.94 15.78
C LEU A 182 -2.45 0.12 14.78
N LEU A 183 -3.34 0.78 14.03
CA LEU A 183 -4.19 0.14 13.02
C LEU A 183 -3.52 0.13 11.64
N PHE A 184 -2.84 1.22 11.27
CA PHE A 184 -2.37 1.48 9.90
C PHE A 184 -0.87 1.35 9.66
N GLN A 185 -0.03 1.19 10.68
CA GLN A 185 1.42 1.15 10.49
C GLN A 185 2.00 -0.25 10.75
N PRO A 186 2.14 -1.10 9.73
CA PRO A 186 2.99 -2.28 9.84
C PRO A 186 4.41 -1.88 10.26
N LEU A 187 5.06 -2.74 11.06
CA LEU A 187 6.46 -2.57 11.48
C LEU A 187 6.75 -1.30 12.32
N SER A 188 5.73 -0.78 13.02
CA SER A 188 5.85 0.43 13.86
C SER A 188 5.46 0.21 15.32
N ILE A 189 5.25 -1.03 15.75
CA ILE A 189 4.54 -1.34 17.00
C ILE A 189 5.32 -0.84 18.22
N GLY A 190 6.65 -0.81 18.13
CA GLY A 190 7.51 -0.23 19.15
C GLY A 190 7.53 1.30 19.14
N ALA A 191 7.11 1.98 18.08
CA ALA A 191 7.29 3.41 17.90
C ALA A 191 6.79 4.23 19.10
N LYS A 192 7.58 5.21 19.52
CA LYS A 192 7.13 6.19 20.53
C LYS A 192 6.09 7.12 19.90
N SER A 193 5.23 7.74 20.71
CA SER A 193 4.22 8.71 20.22
C SER A 193 4.82 9.87 19.40
N SER A 194 6.06 10.26 19.67
CA SER A 194 6.79 11.27 18.89
C SER A 194 7.38 10.76 17.56
N GLU A 195 7.47 9.45 17.35
CA GLU A 195 8.17 8.80 16.23
C GLU A 195 7.18 8.32 15.16
N LYS A 196 7.22 8.91 13.96
CA LYS A 196 6.60 8.31 12.77
C LYS A 196 7.58 7.32 12.16
N VAL A 197 7.20 6.05 12.12
CA VAL A 197 7.96 4.99 11.46
C VAL A 197 7.58 4.91 10.00
N ILE A 198 8.58 4.87 9.14
CA ILE A 198 8.45 4.79 7.69
C ILE A 198 9.26 3.55 7.25
N PRO A 199 8.62 2.38 7.13
CA PRO A 199 9.30 1.17 6.69
C PRO A 199 9.72 1.32 5.23
N THR A 200 10.92 0.85 4.86
CA THR A 200 11.31 0.82 3.45
C THR A 200 10.38 -0.14 2.69
N VAL A 201 10.16 0.11 1.41
CA VAL A 201 9.18 -0.65 0.62
C VAL A 201 9.65 -2.09 0.42
N GLY A 202 10.95 -2.32 0.30
CA GLY A 202 11.56 -3.65 0.24
C GLY A 202 11.44 -4.41 1.56
N LEU A 203 11.63 -3.73 2.70
CA LEU A 203 11.37 -4.30 4.02
C LEU A 203 9.91 -4.74 4.13
N PHE A 204 8.99 -3.87 3.72
CA PHE A 204 7.56 -4.14 3.79
C PHE A 204 7.10 -5.25 2.83
N GLN A 205 7.59 -5.29 1.59
CA GLN A 205 7.33 -6.41 0.68
C GLN A 205 7.86 -7.74 1.25
N THR A 206 9.04 -7.73 1.88
CA THR A 206 9.62 -8.92 2.51
C THR A 206 8.78 -9.37 3.72
N PHE A 207 8.22 -8.43 4.47
CA PHE A 207 7.23 -8.68 5.50
C PHE A 207 5.98 -9.37 4.94
N LEU A 208 5.36 -8.82 3.89
CA LEU A 208 4.16 -9.42 3.26
C LEU A 208 4.44 -10.87 2.83
N ASN A 209 5.54 -11.08 2.12
CA ASN A 209 5.93 -12.39 1.61
C ASN A 209 6.21 -13.41 2.73
N THR A 210 6.74 -12.95 3.87
CA THR A 210 7.08 -13.82 5.00
C THR A 210 5.88 -14.12 5.88
N GLN A 211 5.00 -13.13 6.07
CA GLN A 211 3.82 -13.27 6.92
C GLN A 211 2.70 -14.04 6.20
N TYR A 212 2.43 -13.73 4.93
CA TYR A 212 1.25 -14.23 4.21
C TYR A 212 1.58 -15.25 3.12
N GLY A 213 2.85 -15.47 2.80
CA GLY A 213 3.28 -16.50 1.84
C GLY A 213 2.62 -16.33 0.47
N GLU A 214 1.90 -17.36 0.02
CA GLU A 214 1.23 -17.34 -1.28
C GLU A 214 0.09 -16.31 -1.39
N ASN A 215 -0.45 -15.83 -0.26
CA ASN A 215 -1.50 -14.82 -0.26
C ASN A 215 -0.96 -13.39 -0.39
N ALA A 216 0.34 -13.18 -0.16
CA ALA A 216 0.99 -11.88 -0.23
C ALA A 216 0.73 -11.20 -1.58
N VAL A 217 0.36 -9.91 -1.52
CA VAL A 217 0.33 -9.06 -2.71
C VAL A 217 1.72 -8.54 -3.02
N GLN A 218 1.99 -8.37 -4.31
CA GLN A 218 3.11 -7.62 -4.83
C GLN A 218 2.76 -6.14 -4.87
N LEU A 219 3.59 -5.30 -4.25
CA LEU A 219 3.45 -3.85 -4.32
C LEU A 219 3.86 -3.37 -5.70
N SER A 220 3.02 -2.53 -6.29
CA SER A 220 3.24 -1.89 -7.59
C SER A 220 3.31 -0.37 -7.39
N PRO A 221 4.50 0.24 -7.45
CA PRO A 221 4.67 1.68 -7.37
C PRO A 221 3.84 2.40 -8.44
N VAL A 222 3.02 3.37 -8.03
CA VAL A 222 2.24 4.21 -8.93
C VAL A 222 2.31 5.65 -8.46
N ILE A 223 2.58 6.57 -9.38
CA ILE A 223 2.52 7.99 -9.09
C ILE A 223 1.09 8.48 -9.35
N ALA A 224 0.55 9.21 -8.37
CA ALA A 224 -0.86 9.61 -8.28
C ALA A 224 -1.81 8.47 -7.87
N LEU A 225 -3.10 8.81 -7.71
CA LEU A 225 -4.11 7.89 -7.19
C LEU A 225 -4.54 6.86 -8.22
N SER A 226 -4.70 5.62 -7.78
CA SER A 226 -5.31 4.55 -8.56
C SER A 226 -6.82 4.73 -8.66
N SER A 227 -7.40 4.40 -9.81
CA SER A 227 -8.86 4.34 -9.93
C SER A 227 -9.41 3.07 -9.26
N PHE A 228 -10.67 3.06 -8.82
CA PHE A 228 -11.30 1.84 -8.28
C PHE A 228 -11.19 0.65 -9.23
N ARG A 229 -11.33 0.90 -10.54
CA ARG A 229 -11.16 -0.14 -11.56
C ARG A 229 -9.75 -0.74 -11.58
N ASP A 230 -8.72 0.09 -11.37
CA ASP A 230 -7.34 -0.40 -11.31
C ASP A 230 -7.14 -1.28 -10.08
N ILE A 231 -7.66 -0.84 -8.92
CA ILE A 231 -7.56 -1.58 -7.66
C ILE A 231 -8.24 -2.94 -7.80
N GLU A 232 -9.46 -3.00 -8.36
CA GLU A 232 -10.20 -4.24 -8.60
C GLU A 232 -9.46 -5.20 -9.53
N THR A 233 -8.98 -4.69 -10.68
CA THR A 233 -8.27 -5.53 -11.66
C THR A 233 -6.99 -6.12 -11.04
N LYS A 234 -6.30 -5.35 -10.21
CA LYS A 234 -5.05 -5.76 -9.57
C LYS A 234 -5.28 -6.63 -8.33
N ALA A 235 -6.41 -6.48 -7.63
CA ALA A 235 -6.81 -7.34 -6.53
C ALA A 235 -6.95 -8.81 -6.95
N ILE A 236 -7.39 -9.07 -8.19
CA ILE A 236 -7.38 -10.42 -8.80
C ILE A 236 -5.94 -10.94 -8.98
N GLY A 237 -5.02 -10.05 -9.40
CA GLY A 237 -3.67 -10.39 -9.83
C GLY A 237 -2.61 -10.52 -8.72
N LYS A 238 -3.01 -10.55 -7.43
CA LYS A 238 -2.09 -10.43 -6.27
C LYS A 238 -1.19 -9.18 -6.37
N ILE A 239 -1.71 -8.08 -6.91
CA ILE A 239 -0.97 -6.81 -7.00
C ILE A 239 -1.75 -5.76 -6.21
N ARG A 240 -1.04 -4.93 -5.44
CA ARG A 240 -1.62 -3.73 -4.81
C ARG A 240 -0.83 -2.52 -5.27
N ASP A 241 -1.55 -1.52 -5.78
CA ASP A 241 -0.93 -0.24 -6.12
C ASP A 241 -0.49 0.46 -4.85
N LEU A 242 0.72 1.02 -4.90
CA LEU A 242 1.32 1.81 -3.84
C LEU A 242 1.42 3.25 -4.36
N GLY A 243 0.53 4.11 -3.89
CA GLY A 243 0.46 5.51 -4.26
C GLY A 243 1.67 6.28 -3.78
N LEU A 244 2.33 6.96 -4.71
CA LEU A 244 3.50 7.78 -4.50
C LEU A 244 3.23 9.23 -4.91
N ASP A 245 3.76 10.15 -4.12
CA ASP A 245 3.75 11.57 -4.43
C ASP A 245 4.94 11.95 -5.35
N LEU A 246 4.68 12.84 -6.30
CA LEU A 246 5.66 13.44 -7.19
C LEU A 246 5.51 14.97 -7.11
N ILE A 247 6.63 15.70 -6.96
CA ILE A 247 6.62 17.15 -6.70
C ILE A 247 5.72 17.88 -7.69
N GLY A 248 4.89 18.78 -7.14
CA GLY A 248 4.08 19.71 -7.94
C GLY A 248 2.71 19.17 -8.32
N LYS A 249 2.31 18.01 -7.79
CA LYS A 249 0.93 17.53 -7.87
C LYS A 249 0.36 17.33 -6.49
N GLU A 250 -0.87 17.82 -6.31
CA GLU A 250 -1.59 17.68 -5.06
C GLU A 250 -2.03 16.22 -4.92
N THR A 251 -1.36 15.45 -4.06
CA THR A 251 -2.06 14.36 -3.38
C THR A 251 -3.30 14.96 -2.70
N PRO A 252 -4.45 14.25 -2.71
CA PRO A 252 -5.65 14.76 -2.08
C PRO A 252 -5.33 15.12 -0.63
N PRO A 253 -5.75 16.31 -0.14
CA PRO A 253 -5.40 16.74 1.20
C PRO A 253 -6.02 15.85 2.28
N VAL A 254 -7.02 15.02 1.91
CA VAL A 254 -7.74 14.13 2.82
C VAL A 254 -7.97 12.75 2.17
N ALA A 255 -7.74 11.66 2.92
CA ALA A 255 -8.21 10.31 2.61
C ALA A 255 -8.78 9.66 3.89
N ASP A 256 -9.91 8.96 3.76
CA ASP A 256 -10.64 8.30 4.87
C ASP A 256 -10.96 9.20 6.07
N GLY A 257 -11.10 10.51 5.82
CA GLY A 257 -11.36 11.52 6.85
C GLY A 257 -10.11 12.11 7.52
N TYR A 258 -8.91 11.74 7.07
CA TYR A 258 -7.64 12.18 7.63
C TYR A 258 -6.83 13.04 6.69
N LEU A 259 -6.15 14.04 7.24
CA LEU A 259 -5.20 14.85 6.47
C LEU A 259 -4.03 13.99 6.01
N MET A 260 -3.73 14.03 4.71
CA MET A 260 -2.63 13.30 4.08
C MET A 260 -1.43 14.23 3.87
N GLU A 261 -0.32 13.96 4.56
CA GLU A 261 0.91 14.74 4.41
C GLU A 261 2.14 13.85 4.24
N GLY A 262 3.06 14.24 3.35
CA GLY A 262 4.32 13.55 3.14
C GLY A 262 4.11 12.09 2.73
N SER A 263 4.62 11.15 3.51
CA SER A 263 4.51 9.71 3.21
C SER A 263 3.18 9.06 3.63
N ASP A 264 2.20 9.81 4.14
CA ASP A 264 0.99 9.23 4.75
C ASP A 264 0.16 8.40 3.76
N VAL A 265 0.02 8.85 2.51
CA VAL A 265 -0.68 8.10 1.44
C VAL A 265 -0.02 6.75 1.18
N THR A 266 1.30 6.73 1.07
CA THR A 266 2.07 5.51 0.80
C THR A 266 1.96 4.53 1.97
N VAL A 267 2.06 5.02 3.20
CA VAL A 267 1.91 4.20 4.41
C VAL A 267 0.49 3.65 4.55
N HIS A 268 -0.51 4.44 4.19
CA HIS A 268 -1.90 4.00 4.12
C HIS A 268 -2.09 2.86 3.11
N ASP A 269 -1.53 2.97 1.91
CA ASP A 269 -1.60 1.88 0.92
C ASP A 269 -0.83 0.62 1.36
N MET A 270 0.22 0.76 2.17
CA MET A 270 0.89 -0.38 2.82
C MET A 270 -0.04 -1.11 3.79
N PHE A 271 -0.83 -0.40 4.59
CA PHE A 271 -1.86 -1.04 5.44
C PHE A 271 -2.81 -1.88 4.60
N HIS A 272 -3.35 -1.31 3.52
CA HIS A 272 -4.26 -2.03 2.63
C HIS A 272 -3.60 -3.25 2.01
N ALA A 273 -2.32 -3.16 1.62
CA ALA A 273 -1.58 -4.30 1.10
C ALA A 273 -1.47 -5.44 2.12
N ALA A 274 -1.29 -5.15 3.41
CA ALA A 274 -1.29 -6.16 4.46
C ALA A 274 -2.69 -6.74 4.71
N ALA A 275 -3.73 -5.90 4.81
CA ALA A 275 -5.11 -6.35 4.99
C ALA A 275 -5.56 -7.27 3.84
N VAL A 276 -5.28 -6.89 2.59
CA VAL A 276 -5.57 -7.70 1.41
C VAL A 276 -4.76 -9.00 1.40
N SER A 277 -3.50 -8.98 1.87
CA SER A 277 -2.66 -10.17 1.94
C SER A 277 -3.07 -11.16 3.03
N ALA A 278 -3.77 -10.69 4.07
CA ALA A 278 -4.29 -11.55 5.13
C ALA A 278 -5.44 -12.46 4.64
N GLY A 279 -6.13 -12.09 3.55
CA GLY A 279 -7.20 -12.88 2.95
C GLY A 279 -6.71 -13.86 1.87
N PRO A 280 -7.36 -15.04 1.72
CA PRO A 280 -7.09 -15.95 0.61
C PRO A 280 -7.32 -15.30 -0.77
N VAL A 281 -6.61 -15.80 -1.79
CA VAL A 281 -6.77 -15.36 -3.19
C VAL A 281 -8.20 -15.58 -3.68
N GLU A 282 -8.80 -16.69 -3.29
CA GLU A 282 -10.14 -17.13 -3.66
C GLU A 282 -11.19 -16.13 -3.16
N ILE A 283 -11.06 -15.69 -1.91
CA ILE A 283 -11.95 -14.69 -1.32
C ILE A 283 -11.81 -13.34 -2.04
N ARG A 284 -10.60 -12.91 -2.40
CA ARG A 284 -10.40 -11.67 -3.18
C ARG A 284 -11.09 -11.71 -4.53
N LYS A 285 -10.99 -12.83 -5.24
CA LYS A 285 -11.67 -13.06 -6.52
C LYS A 285 -13.20 -13.05 -6.35
N LEU A 286 -13.72 -13.71 -5.31
CA LEU A 286 -15.14 -13.67 -4.96
C LEU A 286 -15.60 -12.24 -4.66
N ASN A 287 -14.77 -11.45 -3.98
CA ASN A 287 -15.06 -10.06 -3.68
C ASN A 287 -15.13 -9.16 -4.92
N VAL A 288 -14.22 -9.35 -5.87
CA VAL A 288 -14.31 -8.61 -7.15
C VAL A 288 -15.60 -8.99 -7.90
N LEU A 289 -15.96 -10.28 -7.92
CA LEU A 289 -17.23 -10.73 -8.52
C LEU A 289 -18.44 -10.08 -7.83
N LEU A 290 -18.45 -10.01 -6.50
CA LEU A 290 -19.51 -9.34 -5.75
C LEU A 290 -19.59 -7.85 -6.08
N VAL A 291 -18.45 -7.13 -6.06
CA VAL A 291 -18.39 -5.70 -6.37
C VAL A 291 -18.92 -5.42 -7.78
N ASP A 292 -18.51 -6.22 -8.77
CA ASP A 292 -19.00 -6.11 -10.16
C ASP A 292 -20.52 -6.30 -10.26
N ARG A 293 -21.09 -7.20 -9.45
CA ARG A 293 -22.55 -7.39 -9.37
C ARG A 293 -23.24 -6.22 -8.70
N LEU A 294 -22.72 -5.73 -7.58
CA LEU A 294 -23.30 -4.61 -6.85
C LEU A 294 -23.29 -3.31 -7.68
N LYS A 295 -22.23 -3.06 -8.45
CA LYS A 295 -22.15 -1.91 -9.39
C LYS A 295 -23.30 -1.85 -10.40
N GLN A 296 -23.92 -2.99 -10.75
CA GLN A 296 -25.09 -3.01 -11.63
C GLN A 296 -26.32 -2.34 -11.00
N LEU A 297 -26.32 -2.15 -9.66
CA LEU A 297 -27.37 -1.47 -8.92
C LEU A 297 -27.20 0.05 -8.87
N GLU A 298 -26.04 0.62 -9.26
CA GLU A 298 -25.71 2.04 -9.08
C GLU A 298 -26.82 2.97 -9.59
N ASN A 299 -27.35 2.68 -10.79
CA ASN A 299 -28.40 3.46 -11.44
C ASN A 299 -29.76 3.44 -10.72
N LYS A 300 -29.94 2.55 -9.73
CA LYS A 300 -31.16 2.48 -8.90
C LYS A 300 -31.13 3.48 -7.74
N PHE A 301 -29.97 4.02 -7.40
CA PHE A 301 -29.77 4.85 -6.22
C PHE A 301 -29.54 6.32 -6.59
N LYS A 302 -30.01 7.22 -5.73
CA LYS A 302 -29.88 8.68 -5.93
C LYS A 302 -29.64 9.40 -4.61
N GLY A 303 -29.04 10.59 -4.69
CA GLY A 303 -28.79 11.43 -3.52
C GLY A 303 -27.98 10.67 -2.46
N MET A 304 -28.43 10.71 -1.21
CA MET A 304 -27.76 10.06 -0.08
C MET A 304 -27.55 8.55 -0.26
N GLN A 305 -28.47 7.86 -0.95
CA GLN A 305 -28.31 6.42 -1.23
C GLN A 305 -27.13 6.16 -2.15
N LEU A 306 -26.90 7.02 -3.15
CA LEU A 306 -25.76 6.88 -4.06
C LEU A 306 -24.45 7.18 -3.33
N THR A 307 -24.44 8.15 -2.41
CA THR A 307 -23.28 8.41 -1.55
C THR A 307 -22.94 7.20 -0.68
N ALA A 308 -23.92 6.62 0.01
CA ALA A 308 -23.74 5.41 0.82
C ALA A 308 -23.28 4.21 -0.04
N PHE A 309 -23.89 4.04 -1.21
CA PHE A 309 -23.51 3.02 -2.17
C PHE A 309 -22.04 3.15 -2.57
N ASN A 310 -21.59 4.34 -2.94
CA ASN A 310 -20.20 4.58 -3.33
C ASN A 310 -19.21 4.31 -2.19
N GLN A 311 -19.58 4.62 -0.94
CA GLN A 311 -18.77 4.29 0.24
C GLN A 311 -18.68 2.79 0.48
N ILE A 312 -19.79 2.06 0.34
CA ILE A 312 -19.81 0.59 0.44
C ILE A 312 -18.92 -0.03 -0.65
N ILE A 313 -19.06 0.43 -1.90
CA ILE A 313 -18.23 -0.07 -3.00
C ILE A 313 -16.76 0.22 -2.74
N ALA A 314 -16.40 1.44 -2.31
CA ALA A 314 -15.02 1.78 -1.98
C ALA A 314 -14.44 0.86 -0.90
N ALA A 315 -15.16 0.67 0.22
CA ALA A 315 -14.71 -0.20 1.31
C ALA A 315 -14.57 -1.67 0.89
N LEU A 316 -15.48 -2.18 0.06
CA LEU A 316 -15.35 -3.53 -0.51
C LEU A 316 -14.16 -3.64 -1.47
N VAL A 317 -13.88 -2.61 -2.27
CA VAL A 317 -12.74 -2.57 -3.21
C VAL A 317 -11.41 -2.50 -2.49
N ASP A 318 -11.33 -1.71 -1.42
CA ASP A 318 -10.14 -1.63 -0.59
C ASP A 318 -9.89 -2.94 0.16
N PHE A 319 -10.96 -3.69 0.46
CA PHE A 319 -10.91 -5.03 1.02
C PHE A 319 -10.10 -5.04 2.33
N GLU A 320 -10.47 -4.12 3.24
CA GLU A 320 -9.94 -3.99 4.61
C GLU A 320 -10.42 -5.14 5.51
N TYR A 321 -10.13 -6.36 5.08
CA TYR A 321 -10.46 -7.58 5.78
C TYR A 321 -9.54 -7.76 6.99
N THR A 322 -9.89 -7.11 8.09
CA THR A 322 -9.04 -7.02 9.29
C THR A 322 -9.48 -7.94 10.43
N ASN A 323 -10.70 -8.48 10.36
CA ASN A 323 -11.38 -9.13 11.49
C ASN A 323 -11.71 -10.61 11.25
N ALA A 324 -10.71 -11.42 10.85
CA ALA A 324 -10.86 -12.87 10.89
C ALA A 324 -11.09 -13.31 12.34
N LYS A 325 -12.29 -13.80 12.66
CA LYS A 325 -12.60 -14.31 14.00
C LYS A 325 -12.19 -15.78 14.11
N PRO A 326 -11.46 -16.17 15.17
CA PRO A 326 -11.19 -17.57 15.45
C PRO A 326 -12.51 -18.38 15.51
N GLY A 327 -12.50 -19.57 14.89
CA GLY A 327 -13.67 -20.46 14.86
C GLY A 327 -14.61 -20.25 13.68
N PHE A 328 -14.35 -19.27 12.81
CA PHE A 328 -15.03 -19.13 11.51
C PHE A 328 -14.06 -19.49 10.38
N SER A 329 -14.58 -20.11 9.33
CA SER A 329 -13.86 -20.31 8.07
C SER A 329 -13.62 -18.98 7.33
N ASP A 330 -12.73 -18.99 6.34
CA ASP A 330 -12.43 -17.79 5.54
C ASP A 330 -13.68 -17.24 4.83
N ILE A 331 -14.53 -18.12 4.30
CA ILE A 331 -15.78 -17.71 3.66
C ILE A 331 -16.76 -17.09 4.65
N GLU A 332 -16.89 -17.66 5.86
CA GLU A 332 -17.80 -17.12 6.86
C GLU A 332 -17.34 -15.76 7.38
N ASN A 333 -16.04 -15.61 7.62
CA ASN A 333 -15.48 -14.32 7.98
C ASN A 333 -15.63 -13.30 6.85
N TYR A 334 -15.47 -13.70 5.59
CA TYR A 334 -15.72 -12.84 4.43
C TYR A 334 -17.18 -12.37 4.36
N VAL A 335 -18.14 -13.27 4.52
CA VAL A 335 -19.57 -12.94 4.55
C VAL A 335 -19.87 -11.94 5.69
N ARG A 336 -19.31 -12.17 6.88
CA ARG A 336 -19.43 -11.23 8.00
C ARG A 336 -18.85 -9.85 7.65
N PHE A 337 -17.68 -9.80 7.03
CA PHE A 337 -17.06 -8.55 6.58
C PHE A 337 -17.97 -7.77 5.62
N ILE A 338 -18.57 -8.43 4.63
CA ILE A 338 -19.49 -7.76 3.68
C ILE A 338 -20.66 -7.11 4.42
N PHE A 339 -21.29 -7.83 5.36
CA PHE A 339 -22.39 -7.29 6.14
C PHE A 339 -21.94 -6.18 7.10
N GLU A 340 -20.71 -6.23 7.60
CA GLU A 340 -20.13 -5.20 8.47
C GLU A 340 -19.92 -3.90 7.69
N VAL A 341 -19.38 -4.00 6.47
CA VAL A 341 -19.27 -2.87 5.53
C VAL A 341 -20.64 -2.30 5.22
N LEU A 342 -21.61 -3.15 4.85
CA LEU A 342 -22.96 -2.69 4.56
C LEU A 342 -23.60 -1.98 5.76
N ARG A 343 -23.48 -2.53 6.97
CA ARG A 343 -24.04 -1.94 8.20
C ARG A 343 -23.39 -0.60 8.53
N THR A 344 -22.07 -0.53 8.44
CA THR A 344 -21.28 0.67 8.76
C THR A 344 -21.57 1.82 7.81
N TYR A 345 -21.54 1.56 6.49
CA TYR A 345 -21.63 2.60 5.47
C TYR A 345 -23.05 2.84 4.92
N SER A 346 -24.06 2.06 5.35
CA SER A 346 -25.46 2.33 4.99
C SER A 346 -26.14 3.42 5.81
N THR A 347 -25.44 3.97 6.82
CA THR A 347 -25.98 5.04 7.67
C THR A 347 -25.46 6.39 7.18
N VAL A 348 -26.35 7.25 6.68
CA VAL A 348 -25.97 8.58 6.16
C VAL A 348 -26.32 9.66 7.18
N ASN A 349 -25.37 10.56 7.43
CA ASN A 349 -25.60 11.76 8.23
C ASN A 349 -26.45 12.75 7.42
N SER A 350 -27.59 13.17 7.96
CA SER A 350 -28.43 14.25 7.43
C SER A 350 -28.49 15.41 8.43
N ASP A 351 -28.98 16.57 7.99
CA ASP A 351 -29.23 17.74 8.85
C ASP A 351 -30.19 17.43 10.04
N TYR A 352 -30.91 16.32 9.97
CA TYR A 352 -31.86 15.84 10.99
C TYR A 352 -31.35 14.63 11.80
N GLY A 353 -30.08 14.25 11.62
CA GLY A 353 -29.45 13.10 12.29
C GLY A 353 -29.09 11.96 11.34
N GLN A 354 -28.69 10.82 11.92
CA GLN A 354 -28.34 9.60 11.17
C GLN A 354 -29.60 8.91 10.63
N MET A 355 -29.67 8.67 9.33
CA MET A 355 -30.74 7.91 8.68
C MET A 355 -30.18 6.71 7.92
N ARG A 356 -30.71 5.52 8.21
CA ARG A 356 -30.48 4.28 7.46
C ARG A 356 -31.71 4.00 6.59
N ASP A 357 -31.56 4.05 5.26
CA ASP A 357 -32.67 3.73 4.37
C ASP A 357 -32.83 2.21 4.25
N GLY A 358 -33.84 1.68 4.95
CA GLY A 358 -34.11 0.24 4.97
C GLY A 358 -34.45 -0.36 3.60
N ARG A 359 -34.91 0.42 2.60
CA ARG A 359 -35.11 -0.10 1.24
C ARG A 359 -33.79 -0.28 0.50
N PHE A 360 -32.89 0.70 0.63
CA PHE A 360 -31.54 0.62 0.06
C PHE A 360 -30.79 -0.59 0.61
N VAL A 361 -30.79 -0.73 1.94
CA VAL A 361 -30.12 -1.83 2.64
C VAL A 361 -30.65 -3.20 2.18
N ARG A 362 -31.98 -3.39 2.16
CA ARG A 362 -32.57 -4.66 1.73
C ARG A 362 -32.27 -5.01 0.27
N GLU A 363 -32.18 -4.02 -0.62
CA GLU A 363 -31.79 -4.28 -2.02
C GLU A 363 -30.32 -4.72 -2.12
N MET A 364 -29.43 -4.15 -1.31
CA MET A 364 -28.03 -4.56 -1.22
C MET A 364 -27.90 -5.97 -0.62
N GLU A 365 -28.54 -6.24 0.52
CA GLU A 365 -28.54 -7.56 1.19
C GLU A 365 -29.04 -8.66 0.25
N LYS A 366 -30.13 -8.39 -0.47
CA LYS A 366 -30.69 -9.32 -1.45
C LYS A 366 -29.68 -9.67 -2.55
N GLU A 367 -28.95 -8.69 -3.07
CA GLU A 367 -27.98 -8.96 -4.13
C GLU A 367 -26.73 -9.66 -3.60
N ILE A 368 -26.27 -9.32 -2.40
CA ILE A 368 -25.20 -10.04 -1.70
C ILE A 368 -25.59 -11.52 -1.51
N LYS A 369 -26.75 -11.79 -0.91
CA LYS A 369 -27.24 -13.16 -0.67
C LYS A 369 -27.37 -13.96 -1.97
N LYS A 370 -27.84 -13.36 -3.06
CA LYS A 370 -27.88 -14.02 -4.37
C LYS A 370 -26.51 -14.46 -4.88
N VAL A 371 -25.45 -13.69 -4.63
CA VAL A 371 -24.10 -14.02 -5.07
C VAL A 371 -23.51 -15.11 -4.17
N ILE A 372 -23.60 -14.94 -2.85
CA ILE A 372 -23.05 -15.87 -1.87
C ILE A 372 -23.75 -17.23 -1.88
N LEU A 373 -25.07 -17.27 -2.10
CA LEU A 373 -25.83 -18.52 -2.11
C LEU A 373 -25.91 -19.18 -3.49
N ASN A 374 -25.31 -18.61 -4.54
CA ASN A 374 -25.39 -19.15 -5.89
C ASN A 374 -24.59 -20.46 -6.02
N GLU A 375 -25.25 -21.58 -6.31
CA GLU A 375 -24.64 -22.91 -6.39
C GLU A 375 -23.40 -23.00 -7.29
N ASP A 376 -23.41 -22.33 -8.45
CA ASP A 376 -22.27 -22.34 -9.38
C ASP A 376 -21.06 -21.59 -8.78
N ILE A 377 -21.30 -20.47 -8.11
CA ILE A 377 -20.27 -19.70 -7.40
C ILE A 377 -19.75 -20.49 -6.20
N GLN A 378 -20.63 -21.10 -5.40
CA GLN A 378 -20.25 -21.96 -4.27
C GLN A 378 -19.33 -23.10 -4.75
N ALA A 379 -19.68 -23.74 -5.87
CA ALA A 379 -18.85 -24.77 -6.49
C ALA A 379 -17.51 -24.23 -7.02
N GLU A 380 -17.50 -23.09 -7.73
CA GLU A 380 -16.29 -22.47 -8.29
C GLU A 380 -15.28 -22.11 -7.20
N PHE A 381 -15.75 -21.57 -6.08
CA PHE A 381 -14.93 -21.11 -4.96
C PHE A 381 -14.82 -22.15 -3.83
N SER A 382 -15.35 -23.35 -4.03
CA SER A 382 -15.25 -24.50 -3.11
C SER A 382 -15.72 -24.21 -1.68
N TYR A 383 -16.88 -23.59 -1.54
CA TYR A 383 -17.56 -23.41 -0.25
C TYR A 383 -19.01 -23.92 -0.29
N ASP A 384 -19.61 -24.10 0.88
CA ASP A 384 -21.02 -24.48 1.04
C ASP A 384 -21.63 -23.70 2.21
N LEU A 385 -22.56 -22.80 1.89
CA LEU A 385 -23.31 -21.97 2.82
C LEU A 385 -24.80 -22.09 2.51
N THR A 386 -25.57 -22.34 3.57
CA THR A 386 -27.03 -22.32 3.55
C THR A 386 -27.55 -20.92 3.82
N GLU A 387 -28.80 -20.65 3.43
CA GLU A 387 -29.48 -19.39 3.74
C GLU A 387 -29.51 -19.13 5.25
N ASP A 388 -29.90 -20.14 6.04
CA ASP A 388 -29.89 -20.08 7.52
C ASP A 388 -28.51 -19.68 8.07
N ARG A 389 -27.43 -20.24 7.52
CA ARG A 389 -26.08 -19.91 8.00
C ARG A 389 -25.68 -18.48 7.63
N VAL A 390 -26.05 -18.01 6.45
CA VAL A 390 -25.80 -16.62 6.04
C VAL A 390 -26.57 -15.64 6.93
N GLU A 391 -27.81 -15.97 7.31
CA GLU A 391 -28.60 -15.17 8.25
C GLU A 391 -27.97 -15.14 9.66
N GLU A 392 -27.51 -16.27 10.16
CA GLU A 392 -26.77 -16.31 11.43
C GLU A 392 -25.51 -15.44 11.40
N LEU A 393 -24.78 -15.42 10.28
CA LEU A 393 -23.57 -14.60 10.13
C LEU A 393 -23.90 -13.11 10.05
N GLU A 394 -24.99 -12.75 9.40
CA GLU A 394 -25.53 -11.39 9.33
C GLU A 394 -25.91 -10.89 10.74
N ASP A 395 -26.58 -11.71 11.55
CA ASP A 395 -26.99 -11.37 12.91
C ASP A 395 -25.81 -11.16 13.89
N LEU A 396 -24.64 -11.71 13.58
CA LEU A 396 -23.42 -11.59 14.39
C LEU A 396 -22.64 -10.29 14.16
N VAL A 397 -23.11 -9.45 13.24
CA VAL A 397 -22.52 -8.16 12.84
C VAL A 397 -23.44 -7.03 13.27
#